data_AF-W3Y184-F1
#
_entry.id   AF-W3Y184-F1
#
_cell.length_a   1.000
_cell.length_b   1.000
_cell.length_c   1.000
_cell.angle_alpha   90.00
_cell.angle_beta   90.00
_cell.angle_gamma   90.00
#
_symmetry.space_group_name_H-M   'P 1'
#
loop_
_entity.id
_entity.type
_entity.pdbx_description
1 polymer ?
#
loop_
_entity_poly.entity_id
_entity_poly.type
_entity_poly.pdbx_seq_one_letter_code
_entity_poly.pdbx_strand_id
1 'polypeptide(L)'
;MTRETYLREKILEHGTVKEFAEKIDMPYTTLLSILKNVGGASINNVIKICAGLGITADMLAEVGDPITIPGQKDEYYKDPEATEFAEYLQTRPSARMLFSAAKDISKEEIEEAVKYIEFLKSKHK
;
A
#
# COMPACT_ATOMS: atom_id res chain seq x y z
N MET A 1 2.28 8.37 13.05
CA MET A 1 1.88 7.44 14.13
C MET A 1 2.86 6.28 14.10
N THR A 2 3.41 5.82 15.23
CA THR A 2 4.35 4.68 15.27
C THR A 2 3.60 3.36 15.52
N ARG A 3 4.23 2.22 15.21
CA ARG A 3 3.70 0.87 15.49
C ARG A 3 3.39 0.70 16.98
N GLU A 4 4.28 1.21 17.82
CA GLU A 4 4.19 1.18 19.28
C GLU A 4 2.96 1.92 19.81
N THR A 5 2.65 3.09 19.22
CA THR A 5 1.49 3.88 19.62
C THR A 5 0.20 3.25 19.08
N TYR A 6 0.20 2.80 17.83
CA TYR A 6 -0.94 2.14 17.21
C TYR A 6 -1.36 0.87 17.97
N LEU A 7 -0.40 -0.02 18.29
CA LEU A 7 -0.71 -1.23 19.06
C LEU A 7 -1.24 -0.91 20.45
N ARG A 8 -0.71 0.14 21.12
CA ARG A 8 -1.24 0.58 22.42
C ARG A 8 -2.69 1.03 22.32
N GLU A 9 -3.01 1.89 21.35
CA GLU A 9 -4.37 2.38 21.14
C GLU A 9 -5.34 1.23 20.85
N LYS A 10 -4.95 0.29 19.97
CA LYS A 10 -5.77 -0.89 19.68
C LYS A 10 -5.95 -1.84 20.85
N ILE A 11 -4.92 -2.03 21.68
CA ILE A 11 -5.06 -2.83 22.90
C ILE A 11 -6.03 -2.16 23.87
N LEU A 12 -6.00 -0.82 23.98
CA LEU A 12 -6.90 -0.06 24.86
C LEU A 12 -8.36 -0.12 24.44
N GLU A 13 -8.65 -0.28 23.13
CA GLU A 13 -10.01 -0.58 22.65
C GLU A 13 -10.53 -1.95 23.15
N HIS A 14 -9.63 -2.87 23.47
CA HIS A 14 -9.95 -4.22 23.98
C HIS A 14 -9.88 -4.35 25.51
N GLY A 15 -9.58 -3.27 26.24
CA GLY A 15 -9.44 -3.26 27.70
C GLY A 15 -8.07 -2.78 28.14
N THR A 16 -7.59 -3.24 29.29
CA THR A 16 -6.25 -2.88 29.76
C THR A 16 -5.17 -3.72 29.10
N VAL A 17 -3.93 -3.21 29.06
CA VAL A 17 -2.76 -3.95 28.57
C VAL A 17 -2.58 -5.28 29.32
N LYS A 18 -2.92 -5.32 30.61
CA LYS A 18 -2.82 -6.51 31.44
C LYS A 18 -3.86 -7.56 31.04
N GLU A 19 -5.12 -7.16 30.91
CA GLU A 19 -6.21 -8.06 30.48
C GLU A 19 -5.95 -8.60 29.07
N PHE A 20 -5.45 -7.76 28.16
CA PHE A 20 -5.10 -8.19 26.81
C PHE A 20 -3.95 -9.22 26.82
N ALA A 21 -2.91 -9.00 27.64
CA ALA A 21 -1.81 -9.94 27.78
C ALA A 21 -2.29 -11.32 28.26
N GLU A 22 -3.18 -11.35 29.26
CA GLU A 22 -3.81 -12.57 29.75
C GLU A 22 -4.66 -13.24 28.67
N LYS A 23 -5.47 -12.47 27.92
CA LYS A 23 -6.30 -12.98 26.82
C LYS A 23 -5.48 -13.68 25.72
N ILE A 24 -4.31 -13.14 25.39
CA ILE A 24 -3.44 -13.73 24.37
C ILE A 24 -2.47 -14.76 24.96
N ASP A 25 -2.52 -15.11 26.25
CA ASP A 25 -1.54 -16.00 26.89
C ASP A 25 -0.09 -15.48 26.72
N MET A 26 0.13 -14.21 27.06
CA MET A 26 1.44 -13.56 27.03
C MET A 26 1.74 -12.93 28.41
N PRO A 27 2.95 -13.09 28.95
CA PRO A 27 3.31 -12.38 30.17
C PRO A 27 3.18 -10.87 29.99
N TYR A 28 2.55 -10.20 30.95
CA TYR A 28 2.35 -8.75 30.93
C TYR A 28 3.65 -7.96 30.69
N THR A 29 4.74 -8.40 31.32
CA THR A 29 6.07 -7.81 31.18
C THR A 29 6.64 -7.96 29.77
N THR A 30 6.38 -9.10 29.12
CA THR A 30 6.77 -9.35 27.72
C THR A 30 6.02 -8.42 26.79
N LEU A 31 4.69 -8.32 26.92
CA LEU A 31 3.89 -7.42 26.10
C LEU A 31 4.34 -5.97 26.28
N LEU A 32 4.55 -5.53 27.52
CA LEU A 32 5.07 -4.18 27.82
C LEU A 32 6.41 -3.90 27.15
N SER A 33 7.34 -4.86 27.17
CA SER A 33 8.65 -4.71 26.52
C SER A 33 8.49 -4.58 25.01
N ILE A 34 7.62 -5.38 24.40
CA ILE A 34 7.35 -5.34 22.95
C ILE A 34 6.75 -3.99 22.56
N LEU A 35 5.81 -3.46 23.34
CA LEU A 35 5.22 -2.14 23.07
C LEU A 35 6.22 -0.99 23.19
N LYS A 36 7.41 -1.18 23.78
CA LYS A 36 8.49 -0.18 23.78
C LYS A 36 9.34 -0.22 22.50
N ASN A 37 9.46 -1.37 21.87
CA ASN A 37 10.22 -1.56 20.64
C ASN A 37 9.66 -2.77 19.87
N VAL A 38 8.69 -2.53 19.00
CA VAL A 38 8.00 -3.59 18.26
C VAL A 38 8.96 -4.22 17.24
N GLY A 39 9.82 -3.42 16.62
CA GLY A 39 10.78 -3.91 15.62
C GLY A 39 11.85 -4.85 16.17
N GLY A 40 12.13 -4.79 17.48
CA GLY A 40 13.07 -5.71 18.15
C GLY A 40 12.42 -6.99 18.68
N ALA A 41 11.09 -7.14 18.55
CA ALA A 41 10.38 -8.31 19.04
C ALA A 41 10.53 -9.51 18.10
N SER A 42 10.45 -10.72 18.65
CA SER A 42 10.40 -11.92 17.81
C SER A 42 9.13 -11.93 16.96
N ILE A 43 9.26 -12.39 15.71
CA ILE A 43 8.14 -12.44 14.76
C ILE A 43 6.95 -13.22 15.30
N ASN A 44 7.19 -14.33 16.02
CA ASN A 44 6.15 -15.13 16.65
C ASN A 44 5.33 -14.33 17.66
N ASN A 45 5.98 -13.46 18.46
CA ASN A 45 5.28 -12.62 19.42
C ASN A 45 4.48 -11.51 18.73
N VAL A 46 5.02 -10.91 17.66
CA VAL A 46 4.31 -9.91 16.87
C VAL A 46 3.06 -10.51 16.22
N ILE A 47 3.18 -11.68 15.59
CA ILE A 47 2.05 -12.41 15.00
C ILE A 47 0.99 -12.73 16.06
N LYS A 48 1.41 -13.19 17.24
CA LYS A 48 0.50 -13.52 18.35
C LYS A 48 -0.30 -12.30 18.83
N ILE A 49 0.35 -11.14 18.94
CA ILE A 49 -0.33 -9.88 19.28
C ILE A 49 -1.31 -9.45 18.17
N CYS A 50 -0.88 -9.50 16.91
CA CYS A 50 -1.72 -9.14 15.76
C CYS A 50 -2.97 -10.03 15.68
N ALA A 51 -2.80 -11.35 15.86
CA ALA A 51 -3.91 -12.31 15.90
C ALA A 51 -4.89 -11.99 17.04
N GLY A 52 -4.38 -11.62 18.23
CA GLY A 52 -5.21 -11.21 19.36
C GLY A 52 -6.02 -9.93 19.14
N LEU A 53 -5.52 -9.04 18.27
CA LEU A 53 -6.16 -7.79 17.86
C LEU A 53 -7.01 -7.92 16.59
N GLY A 54 -6.96 -9.07 15.89
CA GLY A 54 -7.66 -9.26 14.62
C GLY A 54 -7.09 -8.45 13.45
N ILE A 55 -5.79 -8.10 13.50
CA ILE A 55 -5.08 -7.39 12.42
C ILE A 55 -4.01 -8.31 11.79
N THR A 56 -3.53 -7.96 10.60
CA THR A 56 -2.41 -8.66 9.97
C THR A 56 -1.07 -7.99 10.30
N ALA A 57 0.01 -8.77 10.25
CA ALA A 57 1.36 -8.21 10.40
C ALA A 57 1.72 -7.25 9.26
N ASP A 58 1.16 -7.46 8.07
CA ASP A 58 1.34 -6.56 6.91
C ASP A 58 0.73 -5.18 7.18
N MET A 59 -0.51 -5.13 7.70
CA MET A 59 -1.12 -3.87 8.12
C MET A 59 -0.28 -3.15 9.18
N LEU A 60 0.30 -3.90 10.12
CA LEU A 60 1.19 -3.32 11.13
C LEU A 60 2.52 -2.82 10.54
N ALA A 61 3.05 -3.47 9.49
CA ALA A 61 4.27 -3.05 8.82
C ALA A 61 4.09 -1.74 8.04
N GLU A 62 2.87 -1.49 7.52
CA GLU A 62 2.48 -0.23 6.89
C GLU A 62 2.26 0.92 7.89
N VAL A 63 2.01 0.59 9.17
CA VAL A 63 1.91 1.59 10.24
C VAL A 63 3.31 2.03 10.68
N GLY A 64 3.60 3.33 10.58
CA GLY A 64 4.91 3.89 10.92
C GLY A 64 5.51 4.64 9.75
N ASP A 65 6.72 5.16 9.94
CA ASP A 65 7.48 5.73 8.82
C ASP A 65 7.59 4.67 7.71
N PRO A 66 7.40 5.06 6.43
CA PRO A 66 7.51 4.13 5.32
C PRO A 66 8.83 3.38 5.46
N ILE A 67 8.75 2.05 5.41
CA ILE A 67 9.94 1.21 5.29
C ILE A 67 10.56 1.58 3.94
N THR A 68 11.39 2.61 3.95
CA THR A 68 12.22 2.99 2.83
C THR A 68 13.35 1.98 2.82
N ILE A 69 13.07 0.82 2.25
CA ILE A 69 14.11 -0.11 1.82
C ILE A 69 14.95 0.71 0.84
N PRO A 70 16.24 0.96 1.10
CA PRO A 70 17.08 1.71 0.17
C PRO A 70 17.09 0.95 -1.17
N GLY A 71 16.40 1.49 -2.17
CA GLY A 71 16.27 0.88 -3.50
C GLY A 71 14.89 0.34 -3.88
N GLN A 72 13.88 0.37 -3.01
CA GLN A 72 12.52 -0.02 -3.37
C GLN A 72 11.62 1.22 -3.52
N LYS A 73 11.70 1.86 -4.70
CA LYS A 73 10.45 2.31 -5.32
C LYS A 73 9.76 1.01 -5.73
N ASP A 74 8.49 0.82 -5.37
CA ASP A 74 7.71 -0.25 -5.97
C ASP A 74 7.50 0.09 -7.45
N GLU A 75 8.55 -0.14 -8.25
CA GLU A 75 8.54 -0.09 -9.71
C GLU A 75 7.68 -1.27 -10.16
N TYR A 76 6.36 -1.06 -10.12
CA TYR A 76 5.38 -2.01 -10.64
C TYR A 76 5.68 -2.33 -12.13
N TYR A 77 6.29 -1.37 -12.82
CA TYR A 77 6.88 -1.51 -14.14
C TYR A 77 8.40 -1.49 -14.03
N LYS A 78 9.09 -2.44 -14.68
CA LYS A 78 10.55 -2.48 -14.79
C LYS A 78 11.12 -1.51 -15.83
N ASP A 79 10.21 -0.87 -16.58
CA ASP A 79 10.53 0.01 -17.69
C ASP A 79 10.23 1.47 -17.29
N PRO A 80 11.21 2.38 -17.37
CA PRO A 80 11.02 3.78 -17.03
C PRO A 80 9.93 4.47 -17.87
N GLU A 81 9.79 4.09 -19.14
CA GLU A 81 8.79 4.66 -20.04
C GLU A 81 7.37 4.21 -19.66
N ALA A 82 7.18 2.92 -19.35
CA ALA A 82 5.92 2.42 -18.80
C ALA A 82 5.55 3.07 -17.46
N THR A 83 6.54 3.38 -16.61
CA THR A 83 6.32 4.08 -15.35
C THR A 83 5.80 5.50 -15.58
N GLU A 84 6.48 6.27 -16.44
CA GLU A 84 6.04 7.63 -16.81
C GLU A 84 4.63 7.62 -17.43
N PHE A 85 4.35 6.65 -18.28
CA PHE A 85 3.04 6.51 -18.90
C PHE A 85 1.93 6.15 -17.89
N ALA A 86 2.22 5.27 -16.92
CA ALA A 86 1.29 4.93 -15.85
C ALA A 86 0.97 6.15 -14.98
N GLU A 87 1.98 6.93 -14.60
CA GLU A 87 1.80 8.20 -13.88
C GLU A 87 0.96 9.20 -14.69
N TYR A 88 1.21 9.32 -16.00
CA TYR A 88 0.43 10.16 -16.91
C TYR A 88 -1.06 9.77 -16.93
N LEU A 89 -1.36 8.48 -17.04
CA LEU A 89 -2.75 7.98 -17.04
C LEU A 89 -3.44 8.18 -15.69
N GLN A 90 -2.71 8.06 -14.57
CA GLN A 90 -3.27 8.30 -13.25
C GLN A 90 -3.62 9.76 -13.00
N THR A 91 -2.76 10.68 -13.45
CA THR A 91 -2.92 12.12 -13.19
C THR A 91 -3.88 12.82 -14.16
N ARG A 92 -4.23 12.21 -15.29
CA ARG A 92 -5.09 12.82 -16.33
C ARG A 92 -6.34 11.99 -16.64
N PRO A 93 -7.50 12.35 -16.07
CA PRO A 93 -8.75 11.61 -16.28
C PRO A 93 -9.13 11.41 -17.74
N SER A 94 -8.95 12.42 -18.60
CA SER A 94 -9.26 12.32 -20.03
C SER A 94 -8.36 11.33 -20.77
N ALA A 95 -7.07 11.28 -20.41
CA ALA A 95 -6.14 10.29 -20.98
C ALA A 95 -6.49 8.88 -20.54
N ARG A 96 -6.84 8.71 -19.26
CA ARG A 96 -7.34 7.44 -18.73
C ARG A 96 -8.61 6.95 -19.44
N MET A 97 -9.56 7.86 -19.69
CA MET A 97 -10.79 7.53 -20.41
C MET A 97 -10.50 7.05 -21.84
N LEU A 98 -9.62 7.75 -22.57
CA LEU A 98 -9.20 7.33 -23.91
C LEU A 98 -8.54 5.93 -23.90
N PHE A 99 -7.62 5.70 -22.96
CA PHE A 99 -6.97 4.40 -22.83
C PHE A 99 -7.96 3.28 -22.47
N SER A 100 -8.92 3.56 -21.58
CA SER A 100 -9.95 2.60 -21.21
C SER A 100 -10.90 2.25 -22.37
N ALA A 101 -11.21 3.22 -23.22
CA ALA A 101 -12.02 3.00 -24.42
C ALA A 101 -11.30 2.13 -25.46
N ALA A 102 -9.96 2.12 -25.44
CA ALA A 102 -9.13 1.37 -26.37
C ALA A 102 -8.88 -0.10 -25.99
N LYS A 103 -9.36 -0.57 -24.82
CA LYS A 103 -9.01 -1.87 -24.23
C LYS A 103 -9.30 -3.08 -25.14
N ASP A 104 -10.34 -2.99 -25.97
CA ASP A 104 -10.82 -4.08 -26.81
C ASP A 104 -10.81 -3.71 -28.31
N ILE A 105 -10.01 -2.71 -28.70
CA ILE A 105 -9.90 -2.23 -30.08
C ILE A 105 -8.74 -2.96 -30.79
N SER A 106 -8.92 -3.32 -32.07
CA SER A 106 -7.87 -3.94 -32.87
C SER A 106 -6.72 -2.98 -33.16
N LYS A 107 -5.54 -3.52 -33.52
CA LYS A 107 -4.40 -2.68 -33.90
C LYS A 107 -4.74 -1.79 -35.10
N GLU A 108 -5.43 -2.33 -36.10
CA GLU A 108 -5.83 -1.63 -37.32
C GLU A 108 -6.80 -0.49 -37.01
N GLU A 109 -7.76 -0.72 -36.12
CA GLU A 109 -8.72 0.29 -35.66
C GLU A 109 -8.04 1.38 -34.82
N ILE A 110 -7.05 1.03 -33.99
CA ILE A 110 -6.22 2.01 -33.28
C ILE A 110 -5.44 2.89 -34.27
N GLU A 111 -4.84 2.29 -35.30
CA GLU A 111 -4.12 3.04 -36.34
C GLU A 111 -5.04 4.01 -37.10
N GLU A 112 -6.30 3.61 -37.36
CA GLU A 112 -7.32 4.49 -37.94
C GLU A 112 -7.69 5.65 -37.00
N ALA A 113 -7.89 5.36 -35.71
CA ALA A 113 -8.16 6.38 -34.71
C ALA A 113 -7.03 7.40 -34.58
N VAL A 114 -5.76 6.95 -34.64
CA VAL A 114 -4.58 7.83 -34.64
C VAL A 114 -4.59 8.76 -35.86
N LYS A 115 -4.85 8.24 -37.06
CA LYS A 115 -4.95 9.05 -38.29
C LYS A 115 -6.04 10.13 -38.15
N TYR A 116 -7.18 9.79 -37.54
CA TYR A 116 -8.24 10.76 -37.30
C TYR A 116 -7.83 11.85 -36.32
N ILE A 117 -7.12 11.52 -35.24
CA ILE A 117 -6.59 12.49 -34.27
C ILE A 117 -5.58 13.43 -34.95
N GLU A 118 -4.69 12.90 -35.80
CA GLU A 118 -3.73 13.70 -36.57
C GLU A 118 -4.44 14.65 -37.55
N PHE A 119 -5.48 14.16 -38.21
CA PHE A 119 -6.33 14.99 -39.07
C PHE A 119 -7.01 16.13 -38.29
N LEU A 120 -7.56 15.87 -37.10
CA LEU A 120 -8.14 16.91 -36.26
C LEU A 120 -7.07 17.95 -35.86
N LYS A 121 -5.87 17.52 -35.47
CA LYS A 121 -4.75 18.42 -35.17
C LYS A 121 -4.40 19.31 -36.37
N SER A 122 -4.47 18.79 -37.59
CA SER A 122 -4.20 19.55 -38.82
C SER A 122 -5.23 20.64 -39.13
N LYS A 123 -6.47 20.49 -38.64
CA LYS A 123 -7.55 21.47 -38.80
C LYS A 123 -7.48 22.64 -37.82
N HIS A 124 -6.75 22.48 -36.71
CA HIS A 124 -6.58 23.48 -35.67
C HIS A 124 -5.19 24.13 -35.68
N LYS A 125 -4.49 24.00 -36.81
CA LYS A 125 -3.19 24.61 -37.07
C LYS A 125 -3.36 25.84 -37.94
#